data_AF-A0A7C3N5L5-F1
#
_entry.id   AF-A0A7C3N5L5-F1
#
_cell.length_a   1.000
_cell.length_b   1.000
_cell.length_c   1.000
_cell.angle_alpha   90.00
_cell.angle_beta   90.00
_cell.angle_gamma   90.00
#
_symmetry.space_group_name_H-M   'P 1'
#
loop_
_entity.id
_entity.type
_entity.pdbx_description
1 polymer ?
#
loop_
_entity_poly.entity_id
_entity_poly.type
_entity_poly.pdbx_seq_one_letter_code
_entity_poly.pdbx_strand_id
1 'polypeptide(L)'
;MRIRPKDIRAMIGIAMVLAGALSLAFTSLTMEESLLDVCSADSTARTPNALLTYLPLNYIAIALGVASYSRDYLDRLIEKRFKARDLKRLFLGAVVAGGSVHFNGKKYCVRYYGKDAVMHSVFRNLAYMIYYVRPSTVEVKSRRSYVTQLYSKEAVRELLELSPEFGSRSGGAPSISFILEGKAEAQVEAARIIMSTSGWLTCTFSRRLNGMAAYPRLGLGSVTPLSLNAQYKDLMDGIGVKMNVAQDRRYTNSGYLHTSELCSIDAFREKGGFVEGTLVKRGAFSGIEKNELMNAICSVSRRVEGSKDELLSLLREYSSSAEENLQMYMNRIMLG
;
A
#
# COMPACT_ATOMS: atom_id res chain seq x y z
N MET A 1 -16.87 4.77 -24.30
CA MET A 1 -15.89 4.44 -23.26
C MET A 1 -14.75 5.47 -23.34
N ARG A 2 -14.72 6.50 -22.48
CA ARG A 2 -13.66 7.52 -22.51
C ARG A 2 -12.44 6.97 -21.77
N ILE A 3 -11.38 6.66 -22.52
CA ILE A 3 -10.07 6.27 -21.95
C ILE A 3 -9.61 7.44 -21.08
N ARG A 4 -9.37 7.20 -19.79
CA ARG A 4 -8.99 8.27 -18.88
C ARG A 4 -7.53 8.64 -19.18
N PRO A 5 -7.12 9.92 -19.04
CA PRO A 5 -5.73 10.34 -19.25
C PRO A 5 -4.70 9.53 -18.43
N LYS A 6 -5.16 8.90 -17.34
CA LYS A 6 -4.40 7.98 -16.47
C LYS A 6 -4.02 6.67 -17.18
N ASP A 7 -4.92 6.13 -17.99
CA ASP A 7 -4.71 4.88 -18.72
C ASP A 7 -3.67 5.10 -19.83
N ILE A 8 -3.65 6.29 -20.44
CA ILE A 8 -2.71 6.66 -21.50
C ILE A 8 -1.28 6.71 -20.98
N ARG A 9 -1.02 7.29 -19.80
CA ARG A 9 0.35 7.37 -19.25
C ARG A 9 0.86 6.05 -18.71
N ALA A 10 -0.01 5.25 -18.09
CA ALA A 10 0.34 3.89 -17.67
C ALA A 10 0.64 3.01 -18.90
N MET A 11 -0.17 3.13 -19.96
CA MET A 11 0.10 2.47 -21.25
C MET A 11 1.41 2.94 -21.88
N ILE A 12 1.74 4.23 -21.81
CA ILE A 12 3.04 4.76 -22.29
C ILE A 12 4.20 4.19 -21.44
N GLY A 13 4.08 4.15 -20.12
CA GLY A 13 5.08 3.56 -19.23
C GLY A 13 5.33 2.08 -19.53
N ILE A 14 4.25 1.30 -19.65
CA ILE A 14 4.30 -0.12 -20.03
C ILE A 14 4.89 -0.28 -21.43
N ALA A 15 4.49 0.54 -22.40
CA ALA A 15 5.03 0.50 -23.75
C ALA A 15 6.53 0.81 -23.79
N MET A 16 7.02 1.75 -22.96
CA MET A 16 8.45 2.05 -22.84
C MET A 16 9.24 0.89 -22.21
N VAL A 17 8.69 0.23 -21.18
CA VAL A 17 9.32 -0.96 -20.59
C VAL A 17 9.36 -2.11 -21.60
N LEU A 18 8.26 -2.38 -22.29
CA LEU A 18 8.18 -3.44 -23.30
C LEU A 18 9.09 -3.16 -24.51
N ALA A 19 9.10 -1.92 -25.01
CA ALA A 19 9.98 -1.52 -26.11
C ALA A 19 11.45 -1.62 -25.71
N GLY A 20 11.80 -1.19 -24.49
CA GLY A 20 13.16 -1.32 -23.96
C GLY A 20 13.58 -2.79 -23.79
N ALA A 21 12.69 -3.64 -23.28
CA ALA A 21 12.95 -5.07 -23.11
C ALA A 21 13.08 -5.83 -24.44
N LEU A 22 12.21 -5.53 -25.42
CA LEU A 22 12.28 -6.10 -26.77
C LEU A 22 13.55 -5.66 -27.50
N SER A 23 13.91 -4.38 -27.38
CA SER A 23 15.15 -3.83 -27.92
C SER A 23 16.37 -4.50 -27.30
N LEU A 24 16.36 -4.73 -25.98
CA LEU A 24 17.43 -5.45 -25.27
C LEU A 24 17.54 -6.90 -25.77
N ALA A 25 16.42 -7.63 -25.88
CA ALA A 25 16.41 -9.00 -26.38
C ALA A 25 16.92 -9.11 -27.83
N PHE A 26 16.49 -8.21 -28.71
CA PHE A 26 16.97 -8.13 -30.09
C PHE A 26 18.46 -7.81 -30.16
N THR A 27 18.94 -6.88 -29.34
CA THR A 27 20.36 -6.53 -29.25
C THR A 27 21.18 -7.73 -28.78
N SER A 28 20.70 -8.47 -27.77
CA SER A 28 21.39 -9.67 -27.27
C SER A 28 21.46 -10.79 -28.31
N LEU A 29 20.35 -11.09 -29.00
CA LEU A 29 20.29 -12.13 -30.04
C LEU A 29 21.20 -11.80 -31.24
N THR A 30 21.22 -10.54 -31.66
CA THR A 30 22.07 -10.08 -32.78
C THR A 30 23.54 -9.95 -32.40
N MET A 31 23.86 -9.66 -31.13
CA MET A 31 25.22 -9.71 -30.60
C MET A 31 25.76 -11.15 -30.55
N GLU A 32 24.92 -12.14 -30.25
CA GLU A 32 25.33 -13.55 -30.20
C GLU A 32 25.72 -14.08 -31.60
N GLU A 33 24.92 -13.78 -32.64
CA GLU A 33 25.24 -14.11 -34.04
C GLU A 33 26.50 -13.39 -34.53
N SER A 34 26.66 -12.10 -34.19
CA SER A 34 27.83 -11.33 -34.63
C SER A 34 29.12 -11.69 -33.87
N LEU A 35 29.05 -12.16 -32.62
CA LEU A 35 30.19 -12.72 -31.88
C LEU A 35 30.62 -14.09 -32.43
N LEU A 36 29.67 -14.90 -32.91
CA LEU A 36 29.95 -16.17 -33.60
C LEU A 36 30.65 -15.93 -34.95
N ASP A 37 30.28 -14.86 -35.66
CA ASP A 37 30.85 -14.50 -36.96
C ASP A 37 32.29 -13.93 -36.83
N VAL A 38 32.59 -13.20 -35.75
CA VAL A 38 33.94 -12.68 -35.43
C VAL A 38 34.93 -13.80 -35.06
N CYS A 39 34.44 -14.93 -34.56
CA CYS A 39 35.28 -16.12 -34.28
C CYS A 39 35.59 -16.96 -35.54
N SER A 40 34.96 -16.65 -36.68
CA SER A 40 35.29 -17.27 -37.97
C SER A 40 36.41 -16.47 -38.65
N ALA A 41 37.44 -17.17 -39.11
CA ALA A 41 38.75 -16.58 -39.45
C ALA A 41 38.80 -15.66 -40.69
N ASP A 42 37.65 -15.32 -41.28
CA ASP A 42 37.57 -14.44 -42.46
C ASP A 42 36.30 -13.57 -42.38
N SER A 43 36.34 -12.47 -41.61
CA SER A 43 35.43 -11.36 -41.89
C SER A 43 35.94 -10.01 -41.40
N THR A 44 36.05 -9.07 -42.34
CA THR A 44 36.10 -7.63 -42.11
C THR A 44 34.71 -7.12 -41.67
N ALA A 45 34.18 -7.67 -40.58
CA ALA A 45 32.84 -7.36 -40.09
C ALA A 45 32.86 -6.13 -39.17
N ARG A 46 31.99 -5.18 -39.48
CA ARG A 46 31.77 -3.92 -38.77
C ARG A 46 31.62 -4.18 -37.27
N THR A 47 32.45 -3.49 -36.49
CA THR A 47 32.45 -3.54 -35.01
C THR A 47 31.03 -3.51 -34.43
N PRO A 48 30.72 -4.33 -33.40
CA PRO A 48 29.43 -4.33 -32.68
C PRO A 48 29.16 -3.05 -31.86
N ASN A 49 29.94 -1.98 -32.10
CA ASN A 49 29.88 -0.70 -31.40
C ASN A 49 28.49 -0.06 -31.45
N ALA A 50 27.79 -0.13 -32.59
CA ALA A 50 26.48 0.50 -32.71
C ALA A 50 25.45 -0.12 -31.76
N LEU A 51 25.43 -1.46 -31.64
CA LEU A 51 24.52 -2.22 -30.77
C LEU A 51 24.82 -1.99 -29.29
N LEU A 52 26.11 -1.94 -28.92
CA LEU A 52 26.55 -1.61 -27.57
C LEU A 52 26.11 -0.18 -27.14
N THR A 53 26.03 0.78 -28.06
CA THR A 53 25.52 2.14 -27.75
C THR A 53 24.04 2.19 -27.39
N TYR A 54 23.24 1.20 -27.78
CA TYR A 54 21.79 1.17 -27.49
C TYR A 54 21.47 0.58 -26.11
N LEU A 55 22.38 -0.19 -25.50
CA LEU A 55 22.17 -0.78 -24.17
C LEU A 55 21.86 0.28 -23.10
N PRO A 56 22.65 1.38 -22.95
CA PRO A 56 22.33 2.43 -21.98
C PRO A 56 20.97 3.10 -22.23
N LEU A 57 20.60 3.31 -23.50
CA LEU A 57 19.31 3.91 -23.88
C LEU A 57 18.14 2.99 -23.51
N ASN A 58 18.29 1.67 -23.69
CA ASN A 58 17.29 0.69 -23.29
C ASN A 58 17.11 0.66 -21.78
N TYR A 59 18.20 0.66 -21.00
CA TYR A 59 18.12 0.75 -19.54
C TYR A 59 17.50 2.07 -19.07
N ILE A 60 17.79 3.20 -19.73
CA ILE A 60 17.15 4.49 -19.45
C ILE A 60 15.65 4.43 -19.77
N ALA A 61 15.25 3.85 -20.90
CA ALA A 61 13.85 3.69 -21.28
C ALA A 61 13.09 2.79 -20.29
N ILE A 62 13.70 1.69 -19.85
CA ILE A 62 13.15 0.82 -18.82
C ILE A 62 13.06 1.57 -17.49
N ALA A 63 14.10 2.30 -17.08
CA ALA A 63 14.10 3.07 -15.83
C ALA A 63 13.05 4.19 -15.84
N LEU A 64 12.90 4.91 -16.95
CA LEU A 64 11.87 5.93 -17.14
C LEU A 64 10.48 5.31 -17.22
N GLY A 65 10.34 4.14 -17.84
CA GLY A 65 9.09 3.36 -17.86
C GLY A 65 8.66 2.91 -16.48
N VAL A 66 9.59 2.37 -15.68
CA VAL A 66 9.38 1.97 -14.28
C VAL A 66 9.06 3.17 -13.42
N ALA A 67 9.81 4.27 -13.54
CA ALA A 67 9.55 5.51 -12.80
C ALA A 67 8.21 6.16 -13.18
N SER A 68 7.79 6.05 -14.45
CA SER A 68 6.48 6.52 -14.93
C SER A 68 5.34 5.62 -14.47
N TYR A 69 5.61 4.32 -14.29
CA TYR A 69 4.67 3.31 -13.82
C TYR A 69 4.46 3.43 -12.30
N SER A 70 5.52 3.66 -11.53
CA SER A 70 5.46 3.88 -10.09
C SER A 70 5.30 5.36 -9.76
N ARG A 71 4.09 5.93 -9.91
CA ARG A 71 3.80 7.17 -9.18
C ARG A 71 3.84 6.85 -7.70
N ASP A 72 4.79 7.44 -6.97
CA ASP A 72 4.83 7.30 -5.52
C ASP A 72 3.51 7.84 -4.97
N TYR A 73 2.99 7.21 -3.92
CA TYR A 73 1.76 7.63 -3.26
C TYR A 73 1.79 9.14 -2.94
N LEU A 74 2.97 9.67 -2.63
CA LEU A 74 3.21 11.06 -2.29
C LEU A 74 3.16 12.02 -3.50
N ASP A 75 3.57 11.60 -4.69
CA ASP A 75 3.43 12.42 -5.90
C ASP A 75 1.96 12.78 -6.14
N ARG A 76 1.07 11.82 -5.89
CA ARG A 76 -0.39 12.05 -5.98
C ARG A 76 -0.88 13.04 -4.93
N LEU A 77 -0.31 13.03 -3.72
CA LEU A 77 -0.66 14.01 -2.68
C LEU A 77 -0.19 15.41 -3.06
N ILE A 78 1.01 15.53 -3.65
CA ILE A 78 1.56 16.79 -4.15
C ILE A 78 0.68 17.33 -5.30
N GLU A 79 0.27 16.47 -6.24
CA GLU A 79 -0.65 16.86 -7.32
C GLU A 79 -2.02 17.32 -6.79
N LYS A 80 -2.49 16.71 -5.71
CA LYS A 80 -3.70 17.15 -4.97
C LYS A 80 -3.47 18.41 -4.14
N ARG A 81 -2.28 19.05 -4.23
CA ARG A 81 -1.90 20.28 -3.53
C ARG A 81 -1.96 20.17 -2.01
N PHE A 82 -1.64 19.00 -1.46
CA PHE A 82 -1.52 18.82 -0.02
C PHE A 82 -0.44 19.74 0.54
N LYS A 83 -0.78 20.51 1.58
CA LYS A 83 0.19 21.39 2.26
C LYS A 83 0.90 20.61 3.37
N ALA A 84 1.99 21.17 3.90
CA ALA A 84 2.74 20.57 5.01
C ALA A 84 1.85 20.18 6.20
N ARG A 85 0.84 21.00 6.54
CA ARG A 85 -0.12 20.71 7.61
C ARG A 85 -0.98 19.47 7.31
N ASP A 86 -1.33 19.22 6.06
CA ASP A 86 -2.10 18.04 5.67
C ASP A 86 -1.23 16.78 5.68
N LEU A 87 0.02 16.89 5.21
CA LEU A 87 1.00 15.80 5.31
C LEU A 87 1.27 15.41 6.76
N LYS A 88 1.31 16.38 7.68
CA LYS A 88 1.43 16.14 9.13
C LYS A 88 0.25 15.34 9.69
N ARG A 89 -0.98 15.53 9.17
CA ARG A 89 -2.14 14.70 9.54
C ARG A 89 -1.99 13.27 9.08
N LEU A 90 -1.49 13.07 7.86
CA LEU A 90 -1.20 11.75 7.31
C LEU A 90 -0.11 11.03 8.11
N PHE A 91 0.96 11.75 8.45
CA PHE A 91 2.04 11.26 9.28
C PHE A 91 1.54 10.87 10.68
N LEU A 92 0.74 11.72 11.32
CA LEU A 92 0.06 11.41 12.58
C LEU A 92 -0.77 10.12 12.44
N GLY A 93 -1.60 10.00 11.40
CA GLY A 93 -2.40 8.79 11.16
C GLY A 93 -1.56 7.51 11.08
N ALA A 94 -0.41 7.56 10.40
CA ALA A 94 0.52 6.42 10.35
C ALA A 94 1.09 6.08 11.74
N VAL A 95 1.47 7.09 12.54
CA VAL A 95 2.01 6.90 13.89
C VAL A 95 0.95 6.37 14.86
N VAL A 96 -0.28 6.90 14.82
CA VAL A 96 -1.39 6.42 15.67
C VAL A 96 -1.72 4.96 15.34
N ALA A 97 -1.76 4.61 14.06
CA ALA A 97 -2.20 3.29 13.63
C ALA A 97 -1.16 2.20 13.90
N GLY A 98 0.13 2.47 13.65
CA GLY A 98 1.18 1.44 13.69
C GLY A 98 2.52 1.91 14.26
N GLY A 99 2.55 3.06 14.93
CA GLY A 99 3.78 3.65 15.46
C GLY A 99 3.86 3.69 16.98
N SER A 100 5.02 4.15 17.45
CA SER A 100 5.28 4.47 18.86
C SER A 100 6.22 5.66 18.95
N VAL A 101 6.00 6.51 19.94
CA VAL A 101 6.88 7.65 20.25
C VAL A 101 7.67 7.32 21.51
N HIS A 102 8.98 7.56 21.47
CA HIS A 102 9.87 7.44 22.62
C HIS A 102 10.55 8.78 22.89
N PHE A 103 10.48 9.24 24.13
CA PHE A 103 11.16 10.43 24.61
C PHE A 103 11.59 10.26 26.07
N ASN A 104 12.86 10.51 26.38
CA ASN A 104 13.37 10.51 27.76
C ASN A 104 14.31 11.71 28.05
N GLY A 105 14.09 12.84 27.35
CA GLY A 105 14.93 14.03 27.41
C GLY A 105 16.21 13.92 26.58
N LYS A 106 16.96 12.81 26.69
CA LYS A 106 18.23 12.58 25.98
C LYS A 106 18.10 11.78 24.68
N LYS A 107 17.15 10.85 24.62
CA LYS A 107 16.84 9.99 23.49
C LYS A 107 15.42 10.29 23.01
N TYR A 108 15.26 10.42 21.70
CA TYR A 108 14.00 10.67 21.02
C TYR A 108 13.92 9.80 19.77
N CYS A 109 12.78 9.18 19.53
CA CYS A 109 12.56 8.37 18.33
C CYS A 109 11.07 8.20 18.08
N VAL A 110 10.66 8.38 16.83
CA VAL A 110 9.37 7.87 16.34
C VAL A 110 9.68 6.56 15.63
N ARG A 111 8.97 5.49 15.99
CA ARG A 111 9.09 4.18 15.34
C ARG A 111 7.78 3.85 14.66
N TYR A 112 7.86 3.28 13.47
CA TYR A 112 6.73 2.72 12.75
C TYR A 112 6.98 1.22 12.52
N TYR A 113 5.99 0.41 12.84
CA TYR A 113 6.05 -1.05 12.76
C TYR A 113 5.02 -1.56 11.76
N GLY A 114 5.39 -2.56 10.98
CA GLY A 114 4.48 -3.13 10.00
C GLY A 114 5.11 -4.26 9.19
N LYS A 115 4.27 -4.96 8.43
CA LYS A 115 4.71 -6.00 7.46
C LYS A 115 4.61 -5.52 6.01
N ASP A 116 4.12 -4.31 5.78
CA ASP A 116 3.94 -3.72 4.45
C ASP A 116 5.11 -2.79 4.13
N ALA A 117 6.05 -3.27 3.31
CA ALA A 117 7.20 -2.46 2.87
C ALA A 117 6.74 -1.13 2.21
N VAL A 118 5.63 -1.16 1.48
CA VAL A 118 4.98 0.03 0.90
C VAL A 118 4.65 1.06 1.98
N MET A 119 4.01 0.66 3.07
CA MET A 119 3.66 1.60 4.15
C MET A 119 4.90 2.13 4.89
N HIS A 120 5.97 1.34 4.98
CA HIS A 120 7.24 1.84 5.49
C HIS A 120 7.84 2.89 4.54
N SER A 121 7.73 2.73 3.22
CA SER A 121 8.13 3.74 2.23
C SER A 121 7.30 5.02 2.37
N VAL A 122 5.97 4.90 2.44
CA VAL A 122 5.06 6.03 2.66
C VAL A 122 5.43 6.80 3.92
N PHE A 123 5.65 6.10 5.03
CA PHE A 123 6.08 6.72 6.28
C PHE A 123 7.41 7.47 6.15
N ARG A 124 8.41 6.88 5.49
CA ARG A 124 9.72 7.52 5.25
C ARG A 124 9.60 8.79 4.45
N ASN A 125 8.84 8.73 3.37
CA ASN A 125 8.70 9.85 2.44
C ASN A 125 7.89 10.98 3.11
N LEU A 126 6.85 10.66 3.88
CA LEU A 126 6.11 11.66 4.66
C LEU A 126 7.05 12.35 5.67
N ALA A 127 7.83 11.57 6.43
CA ALA A 127 8.78 12.13 7.39
C ALA A 127 9.82 13.03 6.71
N TYR A 128 10.34 12.63 5.56
CA TYR A 128 11.30 13.42 4.80
C TYR A 128 10.68 14.72 4.26
N MET A 129 9.46 14.70 3.73
CA MET A 129 8.82 15.92 3.23
C MET A 129 8.43 16.91 4.33
N ILE A 130 8.16 16.43 5.54
CA ILE A 130 7.73 17.27 6.67
C ILE A 130 8.94 17.82 7.44
N TYR A 131 9.91 16.95 7.74
CA TYR A 131 11.01 17.25 8.66
C TYR A 131 12.39 17.28 7.99
N TYR A 132 12.49 16.97 6.69
CA TYR A 132 13.76 16.83 5.96
C TYR A 132 14.73 15.81 6.59
N VAL A 133 14.21 14.86 7.37
CA VAL A 133 14.97 13.76 7.98
C VAL A 133 14.58 12.46 7.33
N ARG A 134 15.55 11.69 6.83
CA ARG A 134 15.33 10.36 6.24
C ARG A 134 15.30 9.30 7.35
N PRO A 135 14.17 8.61 7.57
CA PRO A 135 14.14 7.52 8.54
C PRO A 135 14.88 6.28 8.01
N SER A 136 15.44 5.51 8.93
CA SER A 136 16.09 4.22 8.64
C SER A 136 15.11 3.07 8.81
N THR A 137 15.07 2.14 7.85
CA THR A 137 14.21 0.95 7.91
C THR A 137 15.06 -0.29 8.06
N VAL A 138 14.71 -1.13 9.04
CA VAL A 138 15.38 -2.39 9.32
C VAL A 138 14.36 -3.52 9.24
N GLU A 139 14.73 -4.60 8.56
CA GLU A 139 13.95 -5.84 8.57
C GLU A 139 14.22 -6.63 9.85
N VAL A 140 13.16 -7.01 10.55
CA VAL A 140 13.19 -7.91 11.70
C VAL A 140 12.83 -9.31 11.22
N LYS A 141 13.85 -10.05 10.74
CA LYS A 141 13.71 -11.38 10.13
C LYS A 141 12.86 -12.35 10.96
N SER A 142 13.05 -12.37 12.28
CA SER A 142 12.32 -13.25 13.21
C SER A 142 10.80 -13.02 13.20
N ARG A 143 10.34 -11.82 12.84
CA ARG A 143 8.92 -11.44 12.82
C ARG A 143 8.36 -11.29 11.41
N ARG A 144 9.20 -11.44 10.37
CA ARG A 144 8.89 -11.11 8.97
C ARG A 144 8.17 -9.75 8.88
N SER A 145 8.80 -8.75 9.48
CA SER A 145 8.25 -7.40 9.69
C SER A 145 9.38 -6.39 9.56
N TYR A 146 9.03 -5.13 9.36
CA TYR A 146 9.97 -4.02 9.30
C TYR A 146 9.75 -3.07 10.47
N VAL A 147 10.80 -2.33 10.81
CA VAL A 147 10.76 -1.20 11.72
C VAL A 147 11.41 -0.01 11.04
N THR A 148 10.66 1.09 10.88
CA THR A 148 11.22 2.36 10.44
C THR A 148 11.42 3.28 11.63
N GLN A 149 12.62 3.84 11.78
CA GLN A 149 13.01 4.69 12.90
C GLN A 149 13.35 6.10 12.40
N LEU A 150 12.62 7.08 12.91
CA LEU A 150 12.85 8.51 12.69
C LEU A 150 13.42 9.13 13.97
N TYR A 151 14.66 9.62 13.87
CA TYR A 151 15.31 10.38 14.94
C TYR A 151 15.13 11.88 14.66
N SER A 152 14.00 12.45 15.08
CA SER A 152 13.74 13.89 15.01
C SER A 152 13.10 14.40 16.30
N LYS A 153 13.77 15.33 16.98
CA LYS A 153 13.26 15.96 18.20
C LYS A 153 12.02 16.80 17.90
N GLU A 154 12.00 17.45 16.74
CA GLU A 154 10.86 18.24 16.25
C GLU A 154 9.64 17.35 16.04
N ALA A 155 9.78 16.21 15.36
CA ALA A 155 8.68 15.28 15.12
C ALA A 155 8.10 14.73 16.43
N VAL A 156 8.96 14.37 17.39
CA VAL A 156 8.53 13.90 18.72
C VAL A 156 7.79 15.00 19.47
N ARG A 157 8.33 16.23 19.50
CA ARG A 157 7.68 17.37 20.17
C ARG A 157 6.29 17.62 19.58
N GLU A 158 6.20 17.72 18.25
CA GLU A 158 4.93 18.01 17.57
C GLU A 158 3.89 16.90 17.78
N LEU A 159 4.28 15.62 17.73
CA LEU A 159 3.36 14.51 18.03
C LEU A 159 2.83 14.57 19.47
N LEU A 160 3.66 14.93 20.44
CA LEU A 160 3.25 15.10 21.83
C LEU A 160 2.39 16.35 22.04
N GLU A 161 2.60 17.42 21.28
CA GLU A 161 1.73 18.60 21.29
C GLU A 161 0.34 18.27 20.72
N LEU A 162 0.29 17.50 19.62
CA LEU A 162 -0.96 17.12 18.94
C LEU A 162 -1.73 16.01 19.68
N SER A 163 -1.03 15.14 20.38
CA SER A 163 -1.63 14.05 21.16
C SER A 163 -0.69 13.70 22.34
N PRO A 164 -0.84 14.39 23.49
CA PRO A 164 0.04 14.25 24.65
C PRO A 164 0.18 12.83 25.19
N GLU A 165 -0.82 11.99 24.97
CA GLU A 165 -0.83 10.60 25.43
C GLU A 165 0.03 9.65 24.56
N PHE A 166 0.64 10.16 23.47
CA PHE A 166 1.62 9.39 22.70
C PHE A 166 2.80 8.96 23.56
N GLY A 167 3.03 7.64 23.65
CA GLY A 167 4.20 7.11 24.38
C GLY A 167 4.06 7.16 25.90
N SER A 168 2.86 7.44 26.42
CA SER A 168 2.59 7.32 27.84
C SER A 168 2.78 5.87 28.30
N ARG A 169 3.75 5.65 29.21
CA ARG A 169 3.93 4.35 29.88
C ARG A 169 2.72 3.99 30.77
N SER A 170 1.91 4.98 31.15
CA SER A 170 0.73 4.80 32.01
C SER A 170 -0.56 4.51 31.25
N GLY A 171 -0.48 4.19 29.95
CA GLY A 171 -1.63 3.64 29.22
C GLY A 171 -2.60 4.68 28.66
N GLY A 172 -2.12 5.89 28.36
CA GLY A 172 -2.91 6.89 27.64
C GLY A 172 -3.21 6.50 26.19
N ALA A 173 -4.38 6.88 25.69
CA ALA A 173 -4.83 6.67 24.32
C ALA A 173 -4.50 7.89 23.45
N PRO A 174 -3.75 7.72 22.34
CA PRO A 174 -3.45 8.84 21.46
C PRO A 174 -4.74 9.40 20.83
N SER A 175 -4.73 10.69 20.53
CA SER A 175 -5.81 11.42 19.88
C SER A 175 -5.54 11.63 18.38
N ILE A 176 -6.61 11.64 17.60
CA ILE A 176 -6.61 12.01 16.18
C ILE A 176 -7.42 13.28 15.89
N SER A 177 -7.76 14.08 16.91
CA SER A 177 -8.49 15.35 16.73
C SER A 177 -7.87 16.25 15.66
N PHE A 178 -6.54 16.33 15.59
CA PHE A 178 -5.84 17.09 14.54
C PHE A 178 -6.17 16.61 13.11
N ILE A 179 -6.42 15.31 12.93
CA ILE A 179 -6.87 14.74 11.66
C ILE A 179 -8.32 15.15 11.38
N LEU A 180 -9.20 15.06 12.39
CA LEU A 180 -10.62 15.41 12.29
C LEU A 180 -10.86 16.90 11.98
N GLU A 181 -9.98 17.79 12.44
CA GLU A 181 -9.99 19.22 12.08
C GLU A 181 -9.50 19.50 10.65
N GLY A 182 -9.01 18.48 9.95
CA GLY A 182 -8.51 18.58 8.58
C GLY A 182 -9.64 18.77 7.56
N LYS A 183 -9.25 19.19 6.34
CA LYS A 183 -10.15 19.19 5.20
C LYS A 183 -10.61 17.78 4.85
N ALA A 184 -11.75 17.65 4.19
CA ALA A 184 -12.33 16.37 3.79
C ALA A 184 -11.32 15.48 3.03
N GLU A 185 -10.51 16.04 2.11
CA GLU A 185 -9.50 15.27 1.37
C GLU A 185 -8.39 14.74 2.28
N ALA A 186 -7.96 15.53 3.28
CA ALA A 186 -6.95 15.11 4.24
C ALA A 186 -7.48 14.02 5.19
N GLN A 187 -8.76 14.12 5.59
CA GLN A 187 -9.44 13.08 6.36
C GLN A 187 -9.54 11.78 5.56
N VAL A 188 -9.92 11.85 4.28
CA VAL A 188 -9.95 10.68 3.39
C VAL A 188 -8.58 10.01 3.32
N GLU A 189 -7.52 10.74 2.97
CA GLU A 189 -6.19 10.14 2.84
C GLU A 189 -5.64 9.64 4.19
N ALA A 190 -5.97 10.30 5.31
CA ALA A 190 -5.59 9.82 6.64
C ALA A 190 -6.29 8.50 6.97
N ALA A 191 -7.59 8.40 6.68
CA ALA A 191 -8.35 7.16 6.83
C ALA A 191 -7.76 6.03 5.98
N ARG A 192 -7.36 6.32 4.73
CA ARG A 192 -6.68 5.34 3.86
C ARG A 192 -5.38 4.84 4.48
N ILE A 193 -4.52 5.72 5.01
CA ILE A 193 -3.26 5.35 5.68
C ILE A 193 -3.51 4.50 6.93
N ILE A 194 -4.48 4.91 7.77
CA ILE A 194 -4.84 4.20 9.00
C ILE A 194 -5.37 2.79 8.67
N MET A 195 -6.29 2.68 7.71
CA MET A 195 -6.83 1.41 7.23
C MET A 195 -5.76 0.53 6.58
N SER A 196 -4.79 1.13 5.89
CA SER A 196 -3.69 0.39 5.27
C SER A 196 -2.75 -0.22 6.30
N THR A 197 -2.52 0.52 7.39
CA THR A 197 -1.65 0.10 8.49
C THR A 197 -2.33 -0.95 9.39
N SER A 198 -3.55 -0.66 9.85
CA SER A 198 -4.21 -1.42 10.93
C SER A 198 -5.58 -1.97 10.54
N GLY A 199 -6.02 -1.72 9.31
CA GLY A 199 -7.24 -2.28 8.76
C GLY A 199 -7.04 -3.66 8.14
N TRP A 200 -8.11 -4.44 8.21
CA TRP A 200 -8.19 -5.80 7.70
C TRP A 200 -9.46 -5.97 6.86
N LEU A 201 -9.37 -6.86 5.88
CA LEU A 201 -10.46 -7.24 4.99
C LEU A 201 -10.51 -8.76 4.96
N THR A 202 -11.70 -9.32 5.15
CA THR A 202 -11.92 -10.77 5.13
C THR A 202 -13.32 -11.09 4.61
N CYS A 203 -13.58 -12.36 4.37
CA CYS A 203 -14.90 -12.89 4.06
C CYS A 203 -15.28 -14.00 5.03
N THR A 204 -16.53 -13.95 5.47
CA THR A 204 -17.21 -15.09 6.09
C THR A 204 -18.14 -15.74 5.07
N PHE A 205 -18.30 -17.05 5.15
CA PHE A 205 -19.15 -17.79 4.22
C PHE A 205 -20.35 -18.33 4.99
N SER A 206 -21.55 -18.08 4.48
CA SER A 206 -22.78 -18.60 5.10
C SER A 206 -23.59 -19.39 4.08
N ARG A 207 -24.20 -20.47 4.57
CA ARG A 207 -25.09 -21.31 3.77
C ARG A 207 -26.42 -20.58 3.55
N ARG A 208 -26.90 -20.61 2.31
CA ARG A 208 -28.23 -20.18 1.87
C ARG A 208 -28.98 -21.38 1.30
N LEU A 209 -30.27 -21.20 1.04
CA LEU A 209 -31.14 -22.25 0.46
C LEU A 209 -30.58 -22.83 -0.84
N ASN A 210 -29.93 -22.00 -1.67
CA ASN A 210 -29.46 -22.38 -3.01
C ASN A 210 -27.93 -22.44 -3.12
N GLY A 211 -27.21 -22.61 -2.01
CA GLY A 211 -25.74 -22.72 -2.02
C GLY A 211 -25.06 -21.94 -0.89
N MET A 212 -23.87 -21.43 -1.15
CA MET A 212 -23.06 -20.63 -0.23
C MET A 212 -22.97 -19.19 -0.72
N ALA A 213 -22.91 -18.23 0.21
CA ALA A 213 -22.68 -16.82 -0.10
C ALA A 213 -21.49 -16.28 0.70
N ALA A 214 -20.70 -15.41 0.07
CA ALA A 214 -19.60 -14.69 0.71
C ALA A 214 -20.09 -13.36 1.30
N TYR A 215 -19.77 -13.14 2.57
CA TYR A 215 -20.11 -11.93 3.32
C TYR A 215 -18.82 -11.23 3.71
N PRO A 216 -18.54 -10.06 3.15
CA PRO A 216 -17.31 -9.36 3.48
C PRO A 216 -17.39 -8.70 4.83
N ARG A 217 -16.22 -8.55 5.43
CA ARG A 217 -16.02 -7.80 6.65
C ARG A 217 -14.79 -6.93 6.48
N LEU A 218 -15.00 -5.63 6.59
CA LEU A 218 -13.95 -4.63 6.68
C LEU A 218 -13.81 -4.23 8.14
N GLY A 219 -12.60 -4.18 8.67
CA GLY A 219 -12.37 -3.74 10.03
C GLY A 219 -11.09 -2.98 10.22
N LEU A 220 -10.99 -2.34 11.38
CA LEU A 220 -9.90 -1.46 11.79
C LEU A 220 -9.52 -1.74 13.24
N GLY A 221 -8.24 -2.04 13.46
CA GLY A 221 -7.71 -2.33 14.78
C GLY A 221 -7.97 -3.76 15.25
N SER A 222 -7.55 -4.04 16.48
CA SER A 222 -7.76 -5.34 17.16
C SER A 222 -7.92 -5.15 18.67
N VAL A 223 -6.96 -4.48 19.30
CA VAL A 223 -6.95 -4.13 20.73
C VAL A 223 -6.66 -2.62 20.85
N THR A 224 -7.53 -1.82 20.23
CA THR A 224 -7.43 -0.36 20.21
C THR A 224 -8.24 0.22 21.37
N PRO A 225 -7.74 1.21 22.12
CA PRO A 225 -8.51 1.86 23.19
C PRO A 225 -9.87 2.36 22.68
N LEU A 226 -10.93 2.19 23.48
CA LEU A 226 -12.29 2.58 23.05
C LEU A 226 -12.42 4.07 22.74
N SER A 227 -11.69 4.94 23.44
CA SER A 227 -11.64 6.38 23.15
C SER A 227 -11.08 6.68 21.76
N LEU A 228 -10.04 5.96 21.34
CA LEU A 228 -9.48 6.09 19.99
C LEU A 228 -10.41 5.44 18.94
N ASN A 229 -11.07 4.32 19.26
CA ASN A 229 -12.08 3.74 18.37
C ASN A 229 -13.26 4.68 18.13
N ALA A 230 -13.68 5.45 19.13
CA ALA A 230 -14.72 6.47 18.95
C ALA A 230 -14.27 7.54 17.93
N GLN A 231 -13.05 8.05 18.06
CA GLN A 231 -12.52 9.02 17.10
C GLN A 231 -12.32 8.41 15.69
N TYR A 232 -11.86 7.16 15.61
CA TYR A 232 -11.81 6.45 14.33
C TYR A 232 -13.21 6.30 13.73
N LYS A 233 -14.23 6.03 14.54
CA LYS A 233 -15.60 5.95 14.05
C LYS A 233 -16.04 7.30 13.49
N ASP A 234 -15.75 8.40 14.16
CA ASP A 234 -16.06 9.76 13.68
C ASP A 234 -15.34 10.07 12.37
N LEU A 235 -14.06 9.68 12.25
CA LEU A 235 -13.29 9.83 11.00
C LEU A 235 -13.93 9.02 9.86
N MET A 236 -14.26 7.75 10.11
CA MET A 236 -14.84 6.88 9.10
C MET A 236 -16.26 7.34 8.71
N ASP A 237 -17.06 7.79 9.68
CA ASP A 237 -18.37 8.38 9.46
C ASP A 237 -18.28 9.64 8.59
N GLY A 238 -17.30 10.51 8.87
CA GLY A 238 -17.04 11.75 8.11
C GLY A 238 -16.68 11.52 6.64
N ILE A 239 -16.12 10.35 6.31
CA ILE A 239 -15.83 9.96 4.92
C ILE A 239 -16.92 9.08 4.29
N GLY A 240 -18.02 8.83 5.00
CA GLY A 240 -19.17 8.06 4.51
C GLY A 240 -19.07 6.55 4.70
N VAL A 241 -18.17 6.06 5.55
CA VAL A 241 -17.96 4.63 5.82
C VAL A 241 -18.48 4.30 7.21
N LYS A 242 -19.67 3.67 7.29
CA LYS A 242 -20.28 3.32 8.58
C LYS A 242 -19.62 2.07 9.17
N MET A 243 -19.11 2.21 10.39
CA MET A 243 -18.49 1.12 11.13
C MET A 243 -19.04 1.04 12.56
N ASN A 244 -19.14 -0.19 13.06
CA ASN A 244 -19.60 -0.51 14.40
C ASN A 244 -18.42 -0.84 15.32
N VAL A 245 -18.50 -0.40 16.56
CA VAL A 245 -17.53 -0.75 17.61
C VAL A 245 -17.83 -2.17 18.10
N ALA A 246 -16.81 -3.02 18.10
CA ALA A 246 -16.82 -4.31 18.76
C ALA A 246 -15.79 -4.31 19.90
N GLN A 247 -16.20 -4.71 21.10
CA GLN A 247 -15.31 -4.83 22.24
C GLN A 247 -14.65 -6.21 22.25
N ASP A 248 -13.35 -6.26 22.53
CA ASP A 248 -12.68 -7.54 22.77
C ASP A 248 -12.89 -7.94 24.23
N ARG A 249 -13.65 -9.00 24.48
CA ARG A 249 -13.96 -9.49 25.84
C ARG A 249 -12.72 -9.84 26.66
N ARG A 250 -11.57 -10.06 26.01
CA ARG A 250 -10.29 -10.38 26.68
C ARG A 250 -9.57 -9.14 27.19
N TYR A 251 -9.88 -7.95 26.69
CA TYR A 251 -9.19 -6.71 26.98
C TYR A 251 -10.18 -5.60 27.32
N THR A 252 -10.36 -5.35 28.62
CA THR A 252 -11.22 -4.27 29.12
C THR A 252 -10.83 -2.94 28.49
N ASN A 253 -11.82 -2.12 28.12
CA ASN A 253 -11.64 -0.81 27.49
C ASN A 253 -10.90 -0.82 26.13
N SER A 254 -10.85 -1.97 25.47
CA SER A 254 -10.27 -2.11 24.13
C SER A 254 -11.22 -2.82 23.16
N GLY A 255 -11.02 -2.58 21.87
CA GLY A 255 -11.83 -3.19 20.82
C GLY A 255 -11.32 -2.84 19.43
N TYR A 256 -12.20 -2.98 18.45
CA TYR A 256 -11.95 -2.66 17.06
C TYR A 256 -13.22 -2.14 16.38
N LEU A 257 -13.06 -1.50 15.21
CA LEU A 257 -14.18 -1.15 14.35
C LEU A 257 -14.37 -2.23 13.28
N HIS A 258 -15.61 -2.46 12.88
CA HIS A 258 -15.93 -3.36 11.78
C HIS A 258 -17.23 -2.99 11.08
N THR A 259 -17.36 -3.36 9.83
CA THR A 259 -18.60 -3.30 9.06
C THR A 259 -18.71 -4.50 8.13
N SER A 260 -19.93 -4.98 7.93
CA SER A 260 -20.27 -5.98 6.91
C SER A 260 -21.22 -5.40 5.85
N GLU A 261 -21.50 -4.09 5.94
CA GLU A 261 -22.40 -3.41 5.03
C GLU A 261 -21.68 -3.14 3.70
N LEU A 262 -22.22 -3.70 2.62
CA LEU A 262 -21.64 -3.53 1.28
C LEU A 262 -21.57 -2.07 0.87
N CYS A 263 -22.57 -1.24 1.21
CA CYS A 263 -22.55 0.18 0.90
C CYS A 263 -21.37 0.91 1.57
N SER A 264 -21.02 0.56 2.81
CA SER A 264 -19.88 1.13 3.52
C SER A 264 -18.54 0.69 2.92
N ILE A 265 -18.44 -0.58 2.49
CA ILE A 265 -17.26 -1.10 1.80
C ILE A 265 -17.10 -0.46 0.41
N ASP A 266 -18.20 -0.33 -0.34
CA ASP A 266 -18.25 0.36 -1.62
C ASP A 266 -17.88 1.83 -1.48
N ALA A 267 -18.37 2.52 -0.44
CA ALA A 267 -17.99 3.90 -0.14
C ALA A 267 -16.49 4.03 0.13
N PHE A 268 -15.90 3.12 0.92
CA PHE A 268 -14.45 3.12 1.15
C PHE A 268 -13.66 2.89 -0.14
N ARG A 269 -14.11 1.95 -0.99
CA ARG A 269 -13.54 1.70 -2.32
C ARG A 269 -13.60 2.95 -3.21
N GLU A 270 -14.71 3.66 -3.24
CA GLU A 270 -14.88 4.89 -4.03
C GLU A 270 -13.95 6.03 -3.58
N LYS A 271 -13.55 6.04 -2.30
CA LYS A 271 -12.53 6.96 -1.77
C LYS A 271 -11.09 6.53 -2.11
N GLY A 272 -10.92 5.44 -2.85
CA GLY A 272 -9.62 4.90 -3.24
C GLY A 272 -9.12 3.76 -2.34
N GLY A 273 -9.93 3.29 -1.39
CA GLY A 273 -9.61 2.11 -0.59
C GLY A 273 -8.32 2.21 0.22
N PHE A 274 -7.62 1.09 0.34
CA PHE A 274 -6.29 1.03 0.94
C PHE A 274 -5.26 1.75 0.05
N VAL A 275 -4.10 2.06 0.61
CA VAL A 275 -2.92 2.50 -0.15
C VAL A 275 -2.50 1.35 -1.05
N GLU A 276 -2.26 1.67 -2.31
CA GLU A 276 -1.97 0.73 -3.38
C GLU A 276 -0.70 -0.07 -3.07
N GLY A 277 -0.73 -1.39 -3.29
CA GLY A 277 0.39 -2.30 -3.03
C GLY A 277 0.47 -2.79 -1.58
N THR A 278 -0.54 -2.50 -0.76
CA THR A 278 -0.64 -3.10 0.58
C THR A 278 -1.29 -4.46 0.50
N LEU A 279 -0.73 -5.44 1.21
CA LEU A 279 -1.13 -6.83 1.08
C LEU A 279 -1.91 -7.33 2.29
N VAL A 280 -2.79 -8.29 2.06
CA VAL A 280 -3.39 -9.07 3.13
C VAL A 280 -2.32 -9.95 3.78
N LYS A 281 -2.21 -9.92 5.11
CA LYS A 281 -1.09 -10.55 5.84
C LYS A 281 -1.40 -11.90 6.46
N ARG A 282 -2.68 -12.28 6.56
CA ARG A 282 -3.13 -13.48 7.26
C ARG A 282 -4.38 -14.04 6.58
N GLY A 283 -4.62 -15.34 6.76
CA GLY A 283 -5.83 -16.02 6.29
C GLY A 283 -5.74 -16.47 4.84
N ALA A 284 -6.90 -16.86 4.28
CA ALA A 284 -7.02 -17.51 2.97
C ALA A 284 -6.57 -16.65 1.77
N PHE A 285 -6.49 -15.33 1.98
CA PHE A 285 -6.13 -14.32 0.99
C PHE A 285 -4.74 -13.71 1.25
N SER A 286 -3.93 -14.30 2.14
CA SER A 286 -2.59 -13.78 2.44
C SER A 286 -1.75 -13.67 1.16
N GLY A 287 -1.12 -12.51 0.96
CA GLY A 287 -0.32 -12.20 -0.23
C GLY A 287 -1.05 -11.42 -1.31
N ILE A 288 -2.38 -11.40 -1.30
CA ILE A 288 -3.20 -10.65 -2.27
C ILE A 288 -3.23 -9.16 -1.88
N GLU A 289 -3.23 -8.26 -2.87
CA GLU A 289 -3.36 -6.82 -2.65
C GLU A 289 -4.77 -6.47 -2.09
N LYS A 290 -4.83 -5.60 -1.09
CA LYS A 290 -6.06 -5.35 -0.32
C LYS A 290 -7.18 -4.73 -1.16
N ASN A 291 -6.87 -3.84 -2.09
CA ASN A 291 -7.83 -3.24 -3.01
C ASN A 291 -8.30 -4.23 -4.09
N GLU A 292 -7.42 -5.09 -4.61
CA GLU A 292 -7.80 -6.17 -5.52
C GLU A 292 -8.80 -7.12 -4.86
N LEU A 293 -8.49 -7.56 -3.64
CA LEU A 293 -9.43 -8.38 -2.86
C LEU A 293 -10.74 -7.64 -2.60
N MET A 294 -10.70 -6.34 -2.28
CA MET A 294 -11.91 -5.54 -2.08
C MET A 294 -12.76 -5.45 -3.35
N ASN A 295 -12.14 -5.28 -4.51
CA ASN A 295 -12.82 -5.24 -5.79
C ASN A 295 -13.45 -6.60 -6.13
N ALA A 296 -12.72 -7.70 -5.92
CA ALA A 296 -13.24 -9.06 -6.07
C ALA A 296 -14.44 -9.31 -5.15
N ILE A 297 -14.31 -8.93 -3.88
CA ILE A 297 -15.37 -9.04 -2.89
C ILE A 297 -16.64 -8.33 -3.33
N CYS A 298 -16.57 -7.05 -3.72
CA CYS A 298 -17.76 -6.30 -4.12
C CYS A 298 -18.40 -6.87 -5.40
N SER A 299 -17.61 -7.54 -6.24
CA SER A 299 -18.09 -8.17 -7.48
C SER A 299 -18.78 -9.52 -7.22
N VAL A 300 -18.35 -10.24 -6.18
CA VAL A 300 -18.80 -11.60 -5.86
C VAL A 300 -19.83 -11.63 -4.74
N SER A 301 -19.90 -10.62 -3.88
CA SER A 301 -20.72 -10.60 -2.66
C SER A 301 -22.24 -10.69 -2.89
N ARG A 302 -22.70 -10.61 -4.14
CA ARG A 302 -24.11 -10.82 -4.52
C ARG A 302 -24.38 -12.20 -5.13
N ARG A 303 -23.36 -13.02 -5.35
CA ARG A 303 -23.46 -14.35 -5.94
C ARG A 303 -23.72 -15.42 -4.88
N VAL A 304 -24.35 -16.50 -5.31
CA VAL A 304 -24.52 -17.72 -4.54
C VAL A 304 -23.94 -18.84 -5.39
N GLU A 305 -22.96 -19.55 -4.86
CA GLU A 305 -22.30 -20.66 -5.57
C GLU A 305 -22.58 -21.99 -4.86
N GLY A 306 -22.29 -23.12 -5.51
CA GLY A 306 -22.57 -24.45 -4.98
C GLY A 306 -21.77 -24.76 -3.71
N SER A 307 -20.53 -24.28 -3.63
CA SER A 307 -19.64 -24.57 -2.51
C SER A 307 -18.80 -23.38 -2.03
N LYS A 308 -18.21 -23.53 -0.84
CA LYS A 308 -17.25 -22.56 -0.28
C LYS A 308 -15.97 -22.50 -1.13
N ASP A 309 -15.52 -23.64 -1.66
CA ASP A 309 -14.28 -23.73 -2.41
C ASP A 309 -14.42 -23.09 -3.80
N GLU A 310 -15.59 -23.17 -4.41
CA GLU A 310 -15.94 -22.40 -5.62
C GLU A 310 -15.86 -20.90 -5.35
N LEU A 311 -16.48 -20.39 -4.28
CA LEU A 311 -16.41 -18.97 -3.92
C LEU A 311 -14.97 -18.51 -3.63
N LEU A 312 -14.18 -19.33 -2.95
CA LEU A 312 -12.78 -19.01 -2.67
C LEU A 312 -11.95 -18.96 -3.95
N SER A 313 -12.17 -19.90 -4.86
CA SER A 313 -11.49 -19.96 -6.16
C SER A 313 -11.86 -18.75 -7.02
N LEU A 314 -13.14 -18.41 -7.07
CA LEU A 314 -13.65 -17.23 -7.77
C LEU A 314 -13.05 -15.94 -7.19
N LEU A 315 -13.04 -15.77 -5.87
CA LEU A 315 -12.44 -14.59 -5.23
C LEU A 315 -10.94 -14.48 -5.53
N ARG A 316 -10.21 -15.61 -5.58
CA ARG A 316 -8.80 -15.62 -5.95
C ARG A 316 -8.60 -15.25 -7.41
N GLU A 317 -9.35 -15.85 -8.32
CA GLU A 317 -9.27 -15.55 -9.75
C GLU A 317 -9.53 -14.06 -10.04
N TYR A 318 -10.60 -13.50 -9.47
CA TYR A 318 -10.92 -12.08 -9.62
C TYR A 318 -9.83 -11.17 -9.01
N SER A 319 -9.20 -11.59 -7.92
CA SER A 319 -8.12 -10.81 -7.29
C SER A 319 -6.81 -10.92 -8.06
N SER A 320 -6.43 -12.11 -8.53
CA SER A 320 -5.17 -12.38 -9.25
C SER A 320 -5.15 -11.90 -10.70
N SER A 321 -6.31 -11.55 -11.28
CA SER A 321 -6.46 -11.22 -12.71
C SER A 321 -5.70 -9.97 -13.20
N ALA A 322 -5.11 -9.17 -12.30
CA ALA A 322 -4.32 -7.99 -12.68
C ALA A 322 -2.80 -8.11 -12.38
N GLU A 323 -2.39 -8.79 -11.31
CA GLU A 323 -0.99 -8.78 -10.83
C GLU A 323 -0.17 -10.04 -11.14
N GLU A 324 -0.77 -11.25 -11.25
CA GLU A 324 0.04 -12.49 -11.39
C GLU A 324 0.87 -12.51 -12.68
N ASN A 325 0.34 -11.97 -13.78
CA ASN A 325 1.12 -11.83 -15.01
C ASN A 325 2.22 -10.79 -14.83
N LEU A 326 1.92 -9.62 -14.26
CA LEU A 326 2.88 -8.52 -14.20
C LEU A 326 4.03 -8.78 -13.20
N GLN A 327 3.73 -9.36 -12.04
CA GLN A 327 4.72 -9.65 -10.99
C GLN A 327 5.63 -10.83 -11.40
N MET A 328 5.10 -11.80 -12.15
CA MET A 328 5.89 -12.88 -12.75
C MET A 328 6.79 -12.36 -13.88
N TYR A 329 6.31 -11.43 -14.71
CA TYR A 329 7.13 -10.74 -15.72
C TYR A 329 8.19 -9.82 -15.08
N MET A 330 7.85 -9.05 -14.04
CA MET A 330 8.79 -8.17 -13.35
C MET A 330 9.83 -8.93 -12.54
N ASN A 331 9.49 -10.05 -11.90
CA ASN A 331 10.47 -10.90 -11.22
C ASN A 331 11.41 -11.59 -12.22
N ARG A 332 10.96 -11.92 -13.43
CA ARG A 332 11.84 -12.42 -14.50
C ARG A 332 12.75 -11.34 -15.08
N ILE A 333 12.32 -10.07 -15.11
CA ILE A 333 13.13 -8.95 -15.57
C ILE A 333 14.14 -8.49 -14.50
N MET A 334 13.77 -8.54 -13.20
CA MET A 334 14.64 -8.09 -12.10
C MET A 334 15.63 -9.16 -11.60
N LEU A 335 15.42 -10.43 -11.94
CA LEU A 335 16.37 -11.52 -11.65
C LEU A 335 17.13 -11.99 -12.90
N GLY A 336 17.06 -11.21 -13.98
CA GLY A 336 17.97 -11.30 -15.12
C GLY A 336 19.25 -10.53 -14.84
#